data_AF-A0A496T808-F1
#
_entry.id   AF-A0A496T808-F1
#
_cell.length_a   1.000
_cell.length_b   1.000
_cell.length_c   1.000
_cell.angle_alpha   90.00
_cell.angle_beta   90.00
_cell.angle_gamma   90.00
#
_symmetry.space_group_name_H-M   'P 1'
#
loop_
_entity.id
_entity.type
_entity.pdbx_description
1 polymer ?
#
loop_
_entity_poly.entity_id
_entity_poly.type
_entity_poly.pdbx_seq_one_letter_code
_entity_poly.pdbx_strand_id
1 'polypeptide(L)'
;ELGAPPGVIALAREQEGLVLVTGPTGSGKSTTLAAMIDLIDKERQVHIITIEDPIEYVYQGRNCLINQRELGPHTRSFANALRAALREDPDVILIGEMRDLETIALALTAAETGHLVFATLHTNSAAETVNRIVDVFPAGQQSQIRAQFADSLLGVISQRLLPTRDGKGRVAAMEIMIATPAVRNLIRECKTHQISSIIQTGAQYGMMSMDQCLYNFVKSGKVAQEVAVLYANDKQLFRKRETQPFGSMGEN
;
A
#
# COMPACT_ATOMS: atom_id res chain seq x y z
N GLU A 1 -5.38 18.15 0.09
CA GLU A 1 -5.93 18.21 -1.29
C GLU A 1 -6.19 16.84 -1.93
N LEU A 2 -5.43 15.77 -1.65
CA LEU A 2 -5.63 14.45 -2.30
C LEU A 2 -6.85 13.62 -1.84
N GLY A 3 -7.55 14.00 -0.76
CA GLY A 3 -8.70 13.23 -0.26
C GLY A 3 -8.34 11.78 0.10
N ALA A 4 -7.12 11.56 0.61
CA ALA A 4 -6.60 10.23 0.91
C ALA A 4 -7.49 9.53 1.97
N PRO A 5 -7.76 8.23 1.83
CA PRO A 5 -8.56 7.49 2.81
C PRO A 5 -7.94 7.57 4.22
N PRO A 6 -8.75 7.59 5.30
CA PRO A 6 -8.25 7.72 6.68
C PRO A 6 -7.18 6.69 7.05
N GLY A 7 -7.29 5.45 6.55
CA GLY A 7 -6.28 4.41 6.79
C GLY A 7 -4.90 4.75 6.24
N VAL A 8 -4.81 5.43 5.09
CA VAL A 8 -3.53 5.89 4.52
C VAL A 8 -2.90 6.97 5.41
N ILE A 9 -3.72 7.91 5.90
CA ILE A 9 -3.26 8.99 6.79
C ILE A 9 -2.78 8.42 8.12
N ALA A 10 -3.50 7.44 8.67
CA ALA A 10 -3.12 6.76 9.90
C ALA A 10 -1.75 6.07 9.76
N LEU A 11 -1.56 5.31 8.67
CA LEU A 11 -0.29 4.62 8.40
C LEU A 11 0.91 5.59 8.28
N ALA A 12 0.71 6.79 7.74
CA ALA A 12 1.77 7.80 7.65
C ALA A 12 2.19 8.38 9.01
N ARG A 13 1.33 8.27 10.03
CA ARG A 13 1.56 8.82 11.38
C ARG A 13 2.13 7.82 12.38
N GLU A 14 2.26 6.55 11.97
CA GLU A 14 2.92 5.53 12.77
C GLU A 14 4.37 5.94 13.07
N GLN A 15 4.92 5.44 14.18
CA GLN A 15 6.27 5.81 14.63
C GLN A 15 7.33 4.84 14.11
N GLU A 16 6.98 3.56 14.00
CA GLU A 16 7.86 2.46 13.61
C GLU A 16 7.05 1.35 12.95
N GLY A 17 7.71 0.51 12.14
CA GLY A 17 7.10 -0.60 11.42
C GLY A 17 7.11 -0.41 9.90
N LEU A 18 6.48 -1.33 9.17
CA LEU A 18 6.57 -1.42 7.72
C LEU A 18 5.23 -1.09 7.05
N VAL A 19 5.24 -0.11 6.15
CA VAL A 19 4.11 0.24 5.27
C VAL A 19 4.48 -0.05 3.83
N LEU A 20 3.64 -0.83 3.15
CA LEU A 20 3.84 -1.20 1.75
C LEU A 20 2.84 -0.49 0.84
N VAL A 21 3.31 0.19 -0.19
CA VAL A 21 2.47 0.72 -1.27
C VAL A 21 2.72 -0.10 -2.53
N THR A 22 1.71 -0.77 -3.04
CA THR A 22 1.85 -1.76 -4.11
C THR A 22 0.96 -1.46 -5.31
N GLY A 23 1.26 -2.10 -6.43
CA GLY A 23 0.54 -1.97 -7.69
C GLY A 23 1.47 -1.96 -8.90
N PRO A 24 0.92 -2.04 -10.12
CA PRO A 24 1.70 -2.05 -11.34
C PRO A 24 2.46 -0.73 -11.56
N THR A 25 3.37 -0.71 -12.52
CA THR A 25 4.03 0.52 -12.96
C THR A 25 3.01 1.58 -13.35
N GLY A 26 3.23 2.83 -12.92
CA GLY A 26 2.31 3.93 -13.21
C GLY A 26 0.99 3.91 -12.42
N SER A 27 0.87 3.12 -11.34
CA SER A 27 -0.33 3.11 -10.49
C SER A 27 -0.43 4.28 -9.50
N GLY A 28 0.62 5.13 -9.41
CA GLY A 28 0.67 6.26 -8.47
C GLY A 28 1.30 5.95 -7.10
N LYS A 29 2.06 4.85 -6.99
CA LYS A 29 2.75 4.46 -5.74
C LYS A 29 3.64 5.58 -5.20
N SER A 30 4.55 6.08 -6.04
CA SER A 30 5.50 7.13 -5.71
C SER A 30 4.79 8.43 -5.32
N THR A 31 3.69 8.79 -5.99
CA THR A 31 2.85 9.93 -5.63
C THR A 31 2.22 9.77 -4.23
N THR A 32 1.75 8.56 -3.90
CA THR A 32 1.19 8.29 -2.56
C THR A 32 2.28 8.35 -1.50
N LEU A 33 3.43 7.74 -1.73
CA LEU A 33 4.57 7.82 -0.81
C LEU A 33 5.04 9.26 -0.62
N ALA A 34 5.15 10.04 -1.69
CA ALA A 34 5.51 11.45 -1.61
C ALA A 34 4.52 12.25 -0.76
N ALA A 35 3.22 11.97 -0.87
CA ALA A 35 2.21 12.59 -0.01
C ALA A 35 2.31 12.15 1.45
N MET A 36 2.70 10.90 1.72
CA MET A 36 2.93 10.41 3.09
C MET A 36 4.18 11.05 3.71
N ILE A 37 5.28 11.14 2.95
CA ILE A 37 6.51 11.82 3.39
C ILE A 37 6.26 13.31 3.62
N ASP A 38 5.53 13.99 2.72
CA ASP A 38 5.16 15.40 2.89
C ASP A 38 4.25 15.62 4.12
N LEU A 39 3.41 14.65 4.48
CA LEU A 39 2.65 14.71 5.74
C LEU A 39 3.57 14.60 6.95
N ILE A 40 4.51 13.65 6.94
CA ILE A 40 5.49 13.47 8.01
C ILE A 40 6.35 14.73 8.17
N ASP A 41 6.86 15.31 7.07
CA ASP A 41 7.65 16.54 7.06
C ASP A 41 6.87 17.76 7.58
N LYS A 42 5.54 17.76 7.50
CA LYS A 42 4.71 18.82 8.07
C LYS A 42 4.44 18.63 9.57
N GLU A 43 4.35 17.39 10.04
CA GLU A 43 3.84 17.07 11.38
C GLU A 43 4.93 16.69 12.38
N ARG A 44 6.13 16.31 11.91
CA ARG A 44 7.22 15.78 12.75
C ARG A 44 8.54 16.53 12.48
N GLN A 45 9.50 16.35 13.39
CA GLN A 45 10.89 16.82 13.26
C GLN A 45 11.80 15.60 13.35
N VAL A 46 11.98 14.92 12.23
CA VAL A 46 12.66 13.62 12.15
C VAL A 46 13.65 13.57 11.00
N HIS A 47 14.53 12.59 11.01
CA HIS A 47 15.44 12.29 9.92
C HIS A 47 14.82 11.27 8.97
N ILE A 48 14.66 11.67 7.71
CA ILE A 48 14.10 10.86 6.63
C ILE A 48 15.20 10.55 5.61
N ILE A 49 15.40 9.27 5.30
CA ILE A 49 16.29 8.84 4.22
C ILE A 49 15.47 8.15 3.14
N THR A 50 15.59 8.60 1.89
CA THR A 50 14.98 7.92 0.74
C THR A 50 16.04 7.26 -0.14
N ILE A 51 15.72 6.11 -0.70
CA ILE A 51 16.56 5.33 -1.61
C ILE A 51 15.70 5.00 -2.83
N GLU A 52 15.98 5.58 -4.00
CA GLU A 52 15.10 5.60 -5.17
C GLU A 52 15.87 5.30 -6.47
N ASP A 53 15.16 4.97 -7.56
CA ASP A 53 15.72 4.63 -8.88
C ASP A 53 14.74 4.98 -10.03
N PRO A 54 14.77 6.20 -10.58
CA PRO A 54 15.44 7.41 -10.09
C PRO A 54 14.61 8.14 -9.01
N ILE A 55 15.10 9.28 -8.50
CA ILE A 55 14.30 10.15 -7.64
C ILE A 55 13.13 10.76 -8.45
N GLU A 56 11.89 10.48 -8.04
CA GLU A 56 10.70 10.99 -8.74
C GLU A 56 10.22 12.35 -8.21
N TYR A 57 10.38 12.58 -6.90
CA TYR A 57 9.94 13.79 -6.21
C TYR A 57 11.08 14.34 -5.36
N VAL A 58 11.38 15.64 -5.50
CA VAL A 58 12.39 16.32 -4.69
C VAL A 58 11.71 16.97 -3.49
N TYR A 59 12.10 16.58 -2.28
CA TYR A 59 11.60 17.18 -1.04
C TYR A 59 12.49 18.35 -0.64
N GLN A 60 11.89 19.50 -0.34
CA GLN A 60 12.65 20.67 0.13
C GLN A 60 12.98 20.62 1.63
N GLY A 61 12.32 19.75 2.40
CA GLY A 61 12.48 19.62 3.86
C GLY A 61 12.00 20.86 4.60
N ARG A 62 10.87 20.77 5.29
CA ARG A 62 10.30 21.89 6.07
C ARG A 62 10.70 21.80 7.52
N ASN A 63 10.38 20.66 8.14
CA ASN A 63 10.67 20.40 9.56
C ASN A 63 11.60 19.20 9.72
N CYS A 64 11.70 18.34 8.71
CA CYS A 64 12.55 17.16 8.72
C CYS A 64 13.86 17.38 7.96
N LEU A 65 14.90 16.68 8.39
CA LEU A 65 16.10 16.48 7.57
C LEU A 65 15.80 15.37 6.57
N ILE A 66 15.80 15.68 5.27
CA ILE A 66 15.48 14.71 4.22
C ILE A 66 16.69 14.49 3.32
N ASN A 67 17.25 13.28 3.33
CA ASN A 67 18.36 12.87 2.49
C ASN A 67 17.89 11.89 1.42
N GLN A 68 17.92 12.28 0.16
CA GLN A 68 17.50 11.43 -0.95
C GLN A 68 18.70 10.80 -1.66
N ARG A 69 18.63 9.49 -1.91
CA ARG A 69 19.66 8.71 -2.59
C ARG A 69 19.10 8.08 -3.84
N GLU A 70 19.81 8.29 -4.93
CA GLU A 70 19.52 7.67 -6.22
C GLU A 70 20.50 6.53 -6.50
N LEU A 71 19.98 5.39 -6.96
CA LEU A 71 20.81 4.31 -7.49
C LEU A 71 21.59 4.77 -8.72
N GLY A 72 22.87 4.41 -8.77
CA GLY A 72 23.83 4.92 -9.74
C GLY A 72 24.63 6.08 -9.14
N PRO A 73 24.15 7.34 -9.19
CA PRO A 73 24.93 8.50 -8.77
C PRO A 73 25.35 8.47 -7.29
N HIS A 74 24.49 7.98 -6.40
CA HIS A 74 24.72 8.04 -4.95
C HIS A 74 25.09 6.68 -4.32
N THR A 75 24.59 5.58 -4.88
CA THR A 75 24.80 4.22 -4.37
C THR A 75 24.75 3.18 -5.47
N ARG A 76 25.38 2.02 -5.26
CA ARG A 76 25.42 0.93 -6.24
C ARG A 76 24.22 -0.03 -6.16
N SER A 77 23.53 -0.09 -5.03
CA SER A 77 22.36 -0.95 -4.83
C SER A 77 21.48 -0.45 -3.68
N PHE A 78 20.21 -0.90 -3.67
CA PHE A 78 19.27 -0.64 -2.57
C PHE A 78 19.80 -1.19 -1.24
N ALA A 79 20.20 -2.46 -1.20
CA ALA A 79 20.73 -3.09 0.02
C ALA A 79 21.95 -2.34 0.61
N ASN A 80 22.87 -1.87 -0.23
CA ASN A 80 24.01 -1.09 0.24
C ASN A 80 23.59 0.25 0.83
N ALA A 81 22.70 0.97 0.15
CA ALA A 81 22.19 2.25 0.63
C ALA A 81 21.41 2.11 1.93
N LEU A 82 20.64 1.04 2.07
CA LEU A 82 19.85 0.73 3.26
C LEU A 82 20.74 0.37 4.45
N ARG A 83 21.79 -0.44 4.23
CA ARG A 83 22.80 -0.72 5.28
C ARG A 83 23.51 0.54 5.76
N ALA A 84 23.80 1.47 4.86
CA ALA A 84 24.37 2.77 5.22
C ALA A 84 23.36 3.62 6.01
N ALA A 85 22.13 3.73 5.50
CA ALA A 85 21.06 4.51 6.12
C ALA A 85 20.84 4.12 7.59
N LEU A 86 20.85 2.82 7.92
CA LEU A 86 20.70 2.34 9.30
C LEU A 86 21.79 2.80 10.29
N ARG A 87 22.87 3.41 9.82
CA ARG A 87 23.93 3.97 10.67
C ARG A 87 23.91 5.50 10.75
N GLU A 88 22.91 6.11 10.12
CA GLU A 88 22.78 7.56 10.01
C GLU A 88 21.68 8.10 10.90
N ASP A 89 21.25 7.30 11.87
CA ASP A 89 20.19 7.65 12.82
C ASP A 89 18.90 8.14 12.14
N PRO A 90 18.34 7.42 11.14
CA PRO A 90 17.08 7.79 10.53
C PRO A 90 15.90 7.37 11.41
N ASP A 91 14.83 8.17 11.43
CA ASP A 91 13.55 7.75 11.99
C ASP A 91 12.68 7.09 10.91
N VAL A 92 12.79 7.58 9.66
CA VAL A 92 11.96 7.15 8.53
C VAL A 92 12.85 6.77 7.35
N ILE A 93 12.57 5.61 6.75
CA ILE A 93 13.29 5.12 5.58
C ILE A 93 12.30 4.83 4.46
N LEU A 94 12.51 5.43 3.29
CA LEU A 94 11.77 5.09 2.06
C LEU A 94 12.66 4.27 1.13
N ILE A 95 12.18 3.09 0.77
CA ILE A 95 12.82 2.18 -0.18
C ILE A 95 11.96 2.16 -1.46
N GLY A 96 12.49 2.71 -2.55
CA GLY A 96 11.79 2.88 -3.82
C GLY A 96 11.18 1.58 -4.33
N GLU A 97 11.89 0.46 -4.23
CA GLU A 97 11.35 -0.87 -4.51
C GLU A 97 12.11 -1.97 -3.76
N MET A 98 11.37 -2.99 -3.32
CA MET A 98 11.96 -4.22 -2.76
C MET A 98 11.92 -5.36 -3.80
N ARG A 99 13.00 -5.48 -4.57
CA ARG A 99 13.11 -6.51 -5.64
C ARG A 99 13.75 -7.80 -5.17
N ASP A 100 14.84 -7.70 -4.42
CA ASP A 100 15.69 -8.81 -4.02
C ASP A 100 15.53 -9.19 -2.54
N LEU A 101 15.97 -10.41 -2.22
CA LEU A 101 15.90 -11.00 -0.88
C LEU A 101 16.63 -10.14 0.15
N GLU A 102 17.82 -9.61 -0.20
CA GLU A 102 18.66 -8.85 0.72
C GLU A 102 17.97 -7.55 1.15
N THR A 103 17.41 -6.83 0.19
CA THR A 103 16.69 -5.57 0.44
C THR A 103 15.44 -5.82 1.29
N ILE A 104 14.68 -6.89 1.01
CA ILE A 104 13.51 -7.25 1.82
C ILE A 104 13.92 -7.60 3.26
N ALA A 105 14.96 -8.42 3.44
CA ALA A 105 15.44 -8.80 4.77
C ALA A 105 15.87 -7.59 5.59
N LEU A 106 16.65 -6.67 4.99
CA LEU A 106 17.08 -5.44 5.64
C LEU A 106 15.91 -4.52 5.99
N ALA A 107 14.90 -4.42 5.12
CA ALA A 107 13.70 -3.62 5.38
C ALA A 107 12.89 -4.16 6.57
N LEU A 108 12.76 -5.49 6.68
CA LEU A 108 12.13 -6.14 7.83
C LEU A 108 12.91 -5.87 9.11
N THR A 109 14.24 -6.02 9.09
CA THR A 109 15.10 -5.71 10.25
C THR A 109 15.00 -4.24 10.64
N ALA A 110 15.00 -3.31 9.69
CA ALA A 110 14.84 -1.88 9.94
C ALA A 110 13.50 -1.60 10.66
N ALA A 111 12.41 -2.14 10.14
CA ALA A 111 11.08 -1.98 10.71
C ALA A 111 10.95 -2.61 12.11
N GLU A 112 11.60 -3.74 12.36
CA GLU A 112 11.65 -4.41 13.67
C GLU A 112 12.50 -3.65 14.70
N THR A 113 13.50 -2.89 14.24
CA THR A 113 14.45 -2.15 15.10
C THR A 113 14.03 -0.70 15.37
N GLY A 114 12.74 -0.39 15.19
CA GLY A 114 12.15 0.89 15.59
C GLY A 114 12.12 1.98 14.51
N HIS A 115 12.37 1.62 13.24
CA HIS A 115 12.27 2.57 12.13
C HIS A 115 10.90 2.50 11.47
N LEU A 116 10.38 3.63 10.98
CA LEU A 116 9.24 3.63 10.07
C LEU A 116 9.74 3.42 8.64
N VAL A 117 9.41 2.28 8.05
CA VAL A 117 9.86 1.90 6.71
C VAL A 117 8.70 1.97 5.72
N PHE A 118 8.89 2.74 4.67
CA PHE A 118 8.03 2.73 3.49
C PHE A 118 8.70 1.98 2.36
N ALA A 119 7.96 1.11 1.68
CA ALA A 119 8.49 0.42 0.51
C ALA A 119 7.43 0.16 -0.57
N THR A 120 7.88 -0.10 -1.80
CA THR A 120 6.99 -0.54 -2.89
C THR A 120 7.26 -1.94 -3.39
N LEU A 121 6.17 -2.57 -3.88
CA LEU A 121 6.19 -3.80 -4.65
C LEU A 121 5.23 -3.70 -5.84
N HIS A 122 5.37 -4.62 -6.79
CA HIS A 122 4.55 -4.72 -8.00
C HIS A 122 3.37 -5.69 -7.92
N THR A 123 2.95 -6.05 -6.71
CA THR A 123 1.80 -6.93 -6.44
C THR A 123 0.47 -6.20 -6.56
N ASN A 124 -0.59 -6.96 -6.79
CA ASN A 124 -1.89 -6.43 -7.17
C ASN A 124 -2.91 -6.35 -6.02
N SER A 125 -2.64 -7.03 -4.90
CA SER A 125 -3.48 -7.05 -3.70
C SER A 125 -2.65 -7.17 -2.42
N ALA A 126 -3.26 -6.91 -1.27
CA ALA A 126 -2.62 -7.09 0.03
C ALA A 126 -2.23 -8.55 0.28
N ALA A 127 -3.12 -9.50 -0.02
CA ALA A 127 -2.86 -10.93 0.15
C ALA A 127 -1.71 -11.44 -0.72
N GLU A 128 -1.64 -11.01 -1.98
CA GLU A 128 -0.53 -11.33 -2.88
C GLU A 128 0.79 -10.71 -2.40
N THR A 129 0.74 -9.49 -1.85
CA THR A 129 1.91 -8.83 -1.26
C THR A 129 2.50 -9.68 -0.13
N VAL A 130 1.67 -10.23 0.75
CA VAL A 130 2.14 -11.14 1.81
C VAL A 130 2.86 -12.36 1.22
N ASN A 131 2.24 -13.03 0.25
CA ASN A 131 2.84 -14.21 -0.37
C ASN A 131 4.18 -13.86 -1.05
N ARG A 132 4.21 -12.76 -1.83
CA ARG A 132 5.41 -12.30 -2.54
C ARG A 132 6.60 -12.04 -1.61
N ILE A 133 6.36 -11.43 -0.44
CA ILE A 133 7.40 -11.16 0.56
C ILE A 133 7.98 -12.46 1.13
N VAL A 134 7.14 -13.48 1.36
CA VAL A 134 7.61 -14.75 1.92
C VAL A 134 8.28 -15.63 0.86
N ASP A 135 7.73 -15.65 -0.36
CA ASP A 135 8.13 -16.60 -1.42
C ASP A 135 9.51 -16.30 -2.03
N VAL A 136 10.10 -15.12 -1.80
CA VAL A 136 11.51 -14.87 -2.21
C VAL A 136 12.50 -15.66 -1.36
N PHE A 137 12.12 -16.06 -0.15
CA PHE A 137 13.03 -16.72 0.78
C PHE A 137 13.04 -18.23 0.56
N PRO A 138 14.20 -18.89 0.79
CA PRO A 138 14.28 -20.36 0.79
C PRO A 138 13.28 -20.98 1.77
N ALA A 139 12.70 -22.13 1.42
CA ALA A 139 11.63 -22.79 2.19
C ALA A 139 11.94 -22.94 3.69
N GLY A 140 13.21 -23.21 4.05
CA GLY A 140 13.63 -23.34 5.45
C GLY A 140 13.57 -22.05 6.28
N GLN A 141 13.50 -20.88 5.63
CA GLN A 141 13.44 -19.56 6.30
C GLN A 141 12.04 -18.95 6.27
N GLN A 142 11.13 -19.46 5.43
CA GLN A 142 9.82 -18.83 5.20
C GLN A 142 8.97 -18.71 6.46
N SER A 143 9.02 -19.68 7.38
CA SER A 143 8.28 -19.62 8.64
C SER A 143 8.75 -18.46 9.53
N GLN A 144 10.07 -18.30 9.65
CA GLN A 144 10.68 -17.20 10.41
C GLN A 144 10.36 -15.84 9.79
N ILE A 145 10.54 -15.70 8.47
CA ILE A 145 10.23 -14.45 7.75
C ILE A 145 8.76 -14.09 7.87
N ARG A 146 7.87 -15.08 7.83
CA ARG A 146 6.43 -14.87 7.99
C ARG A 146 6.09 -14.33 9.38
N ALA A 147 6.73 -14.85 10.43
CA ALA A 147 6.57 -14.33 11.79
C ALA A 147 7.10 -12.90 11.89
N GLN A 148 8.33 -12.65 11.44
CA GLN A 148 8.96 -11.33 11.45
C GLN A 148 8.13 -10.30 10.66
N PHE A 149 7.69 -10.65 9.45
CA PHE A 149 6.83 -9.79 8.64
C PHE A 149 5.48 -9.53 9.32
N ALA A 150 4.88 -10.53 9.95
CA ALA A 150 3.65 -10.35 10.71
C ALA A 150 3.84 -9.42 11.92
N ASP A 151 5.04 -9.27 12.46
CA ASP A 151 5.35 -8.40 13.60
C ASP A 151 5.73 -6.98 13.15
N SER A 152 6.46 -6.84 12.04
CA SER A 152 6.87 -5.54 11.51
C SER A 152 5.79 -4.83 10.69
N LEU A 153 4.88 -5.55 10.02
CA LEU A 153 3.91 -4.96 9.10
C LEU A 153 2.90 -4.05 9.83
N LEU A 154 2.68 -2.84 9.32
CA LEU A 154 1.62 -1.92 9.73
C LEU A 154 0.42 -1.97 8.79
N GLY A 155 0.68 -2.01 7.48
CA GLY A 155 -0.38 -2.06 6.48
C GLY A 155 0.13 -2.15 5.03
N VAL A 156 -0.79 -2.50 4.14
CA VAL A 156 -0.55 -2.59 2.69
C VAL A 156 -1.61 -1.77 1.95
N ILE A 157 -1.16 -0.91 1.05
CA ILE A 157 -1.99 -0.07 0.18
C ILE A 157 -1.77 -0.51 -1.26
N SER A 158 -2.71 -1.27 -1.84
CA SER A 158 -2.62 -1.75 -3.23
C SER A 158 -3.39 -0.82 -4.17
N GLN A 159 -2.73 -0.31 -5.21
CA GLN A 159 -3.27 0.77 -6.05
C GLN A 159 -3.46 0.37 -7.51
N ARG A 160 -4.52 0.92 -8.10
CA ARG A 160 -4.77 0.95 -9.55
C ARG A 160 -5.16 2.34 -9.97
N LEU A 161 -4.73 2.73 -11.17
CA LEU A 161 -5.04 4.04 -11.71
C LEU A 161 -6.09 3.90 -12.81
N LEU A 162 -7.28 4.47 -12.58
CA LEU A 162 -8.44 4.33 -13.45
C LEU A 162 -8.73 5.66 -14.16
N PRO A 163 -9.16 5.66 -15.43
CA PRO A 163 -9.63 6.88 -16.08
C PRO A 163 -10.86 7.44 -15.35
N THR A 164 -10.90 8.75 -15.16
CA THR A 164 -12.09 9.42 -14.61
C THR A 164 -13.22 9.40 -15.63
N ARG A 165 -14.48 9.49 -15.15
CA ARG A 165 -15.66 9.45 -16.02
C ARG A 165 -15.68 10.57 -17.07
N ASP A 166 -15.10 11.72 -16.77
CA ASP A 166 -14.99 12.86 -17.69
C ASP A 166 -13.85 12.72 -18.72
N GLY A 167 -13.02 11.68 -18.61
CA GLY A 167 -11.87 11.43 -19.48
C GLY A 167 -10.71 12.42 -19.35
N LYS A 168 -10.78 13.37 -18.41
CA LYS A 168 -9.78 14.44 -18.26
C LYS A 168 -8.61 14.08 -17.36
N GLY A 169 -8.68 12.95 -16.67
CA GLY A 169 -7.64 12.55 -15.74
C GLY A 169 -7.76 11.09 -15.32
N ARG A 170 -7.07 10.76 -14.24
CA ARG A 170 -7.11 9.45 -13.63
C ARG A 170 -7.27 9.56 -12.11
N VAL A 171 -7.82 8.52 -11.49
CA VAL A 171 -7.99 8.40 -10.05
C VAL A 171 -7.38 7.09 -9.56
N ALA A 172 -6.68 7.15 -8.42
CA ALA A 172 -6.17 5.97 -7.77
C ALA A 172 -7.29 5.26 -6.99
N ALA A 173 -7.68 4.07 -7.42
CA ALA A 173 -8.44 3.14 -6.60
C ALA A 173 -7.48 2.37 -5.69
N MET A 174 -7.87 2.19 -4.43
CA MET A 174 -7.00 1.65 -3.39
C MET A 174 -7.71 0.52 -2.65
N GLU A 175 -7.01 -0.59 -2.47
CA GLU A 175 -7.26 -1.56 -1.41
C GLU A 175 -6.33 -1.24 -0.25
N ILE A 176 -6.86 -1.17 0.97
CA ILE A 176 -6.13 -0.82 2.19
C ILE A 176 -6.33 -1.94 3.20
N MET A 177 -5.24 -2.59 3.57
CA MET A 177 -5.18 -3.57 4.65
C MET A 177 -4.38 -2.98 5.81
N ILE A 178 -4.93 -3.06 7.02
CA ILE A 178 -4.23 -2.70 8.26
C ILE A 178 -3.86 -3.98 9.02
N ALA A 179 -2.65 -4.06 9.55
CA ALA A 179 -2.13 -5.23 10.24
C ALA A 179 -2.66 -5.35 11.67
N THR A 180 -3.96 -5.64 11.80
CA THR A 180 -4.58 -5.95 13.10
C THR A 180 -4.10 -7.30 13.63
N PRO A 181 -4.31 -7.61 14.94
CA PRO A 181 -3.97 -8.92 15.49
C PRO A 181 -4.52 -10.10 14.68
N ALA A 182 -5.73 -9.96 14.13
CA ALA A 182 -6.34 -10.97 13.27
C ALA A 182 -5.56 -11.17 11.96
N VAL A 183 -5.21 -10.08 11.26
CA VAL A 183 -4.41 -10.14 10.03
C VAL A 183 -3.04 -10.75 10.30
N ARG A 184 -2.36 -10.31 11.37
CA ARG A 184 -1.04 -10.84 11.75
C ARG A 184 -1.11 -12.34 12.03
N ASN A 185 -2.15 -12.81 12.71
CA ASN A 185 -2.36 -14.24 12.93
C ASN A 185 -2.56 -15.01 11.61
N LEU A 186 -3.36 -14.49 10.68
CA LEU A 186 -3.53 -15.11 9.36
C LEU A 186 -2.21 -15.18 8.58
N ILE A 187 -1.36 -14.17 8.69
CA ILE A 187 -0.03 -14.17 8.08
C ILE A 187 0.80 -15.31 8.67
N ARG A 188 0.93 -15.40 10.01
CA ARG A 188 1.70 -16.45 10.72
C ARG A 188 1.22 -17.87 10.39
N GLU A 189 -0.08 -18.07 10.33
CA GLU A 189 -0.73 -19.36 10.05
C GLU A 189 -0.75 -19.74 8.56
N CYS A 190 -0.16 -18.92 7.68
CA CYS A 190 -0.21 -19.14 6.23
C CYS A 190 -1.65 -19.19 5.65
N LYS A 191 -2.58 -18.45 6.26
CA LYS A 191 -3.99 -18.36 5.84
C LYS A 191 -4.27 -17.09 5.04
N THR A 192 -3.35 -16.73 4.13
CA THR A 192 -3.39 -15.47 3.38
C THR A 192 -4.63 -15.31 2.49
N HIS A 193 -5.22 -16.41 2.05
CA HIS A 193 -6.48 -16.43 1.30
C HIS A 193 -7.68 -15.85 2.08
N GLN A 194 -7.62 -15.79 3.42
CA GLN A 194 -8.70 -15.23 4.25
C GLN A 194 -8.58 -13.70 4.46
N ILE A 195 -7.45 -13.11 4.08
CA ILE A 195 -7.17 -11.66 4.28
C ILE A 195 -8.24 -10.80 3.61
N SER A 196 -8.68 -11.16 2.41
CA SER A 196 -9.70 -10.39 1.66
C SER A 196 -11.00 -10.24 2.45
N SER A 197 -11.44 -11.30 3.14
CA SER A 197 -12.64 -11.27 3.98
C SER A 197 -12.47 -10.38 5.22
N ILE A 198 -11.27 -10.35 5.80
CA ILE A 198 -10.96 -9.45 6.91
C ILE A 198 -10.96 -7.99 6.45
N ILE A 199 -10.41 -7.69 5.26
CA ILE A 199 -10.43 -6.33 4.69
C ILE A 199 -11.87 -5.86 4.47
N GLN A 200 -12.73 -6.71 3.91
CA GLN A 200 -14.15 -6.39 3.66
C GLN A 200 -14.91 -6.02 4.94
N THR A 201 -14.60 -6.66 6.06
CA THR A 201 -15.26 -6.44 7.36
C THR A 201 -14.50 -5.46 8.28
N GLY A 202 -13.32 -5.01 7.86
CA GLY A 202 -12.36 -4.24 8.67
C GLY A 202 -12.48 -2.72 8.56
N ALA A 203 -13.60 -2.18 8.04
CA ALA A 203 -13.75 -0.74 7.78
C ALA A 203 -13.52 0.14 9.02
N GLN A 204 -13.90 -0.34 10.21
CA GLN A 204 -13.67 0.35 11.50
C GLN A 204 -12.19 0.57 11.82
N TYR A 205 -11.30 -0.26 11.27
CA TYR A 205 -9.85 -0.13 11.42
C TYR A 205 -9.23 0.73 10.30
N GLY A 206 -10.05 1.33 9.43
CA GLY A 206 -9.57 2.08 8.26
C GLY A 206 -9.24 1.20 7.05
N MET A 207 -9.64 -0.08 7.07
CA MET A 207 -9.49 -0.96 5.90
C MET A 207 -10.49 -0.62 4.80
N MET A 208 -10.15 -0.94 3.56
CA MET A 208 -11.01 -0.75 2.40
C MET A 208 -10.69 -1.80 1.35
N SER A 209 -11.67 -2.56 0.88
CA SER A 209 -11.46 -3.46 -0.26
C SER A 209 -11.42 -2.68 -1.57
N MET A 210 -10.73 -3.24 -2.58
CA MET A 210 -10.74 -2.66 -3.93
C MET A 210 -12.18 -2.47 -4.45
N ASP A 211 -13.04 -3.48 -4.28
CA ASP A 211 -14.44 -3.42 -4.73
C ASP A 211 -15.23 -2.33 -4.03
N GLN A 212 -15.02 -2.11 -2.73
CA GLN A 212 -15.66 -1.01 -2.00
C GLN A 212 -15.19 0.36 -2.50
N CYS A 213 -13.90 0.51 -2.80
CA CYS A 213 -13.35 1.73 -3.38
C CYS A 213 -13.97 2.03 -4.75
N LEU A 214 -14.02 1.02 -5.63
CA LEU A 214 -14.62 1.10 -6.96
C LEU A 214 -16.12 1.43 -6.88
N TYR A 215 -16.85 0.80 -5.96
CA TYR A 215 -18.27 1.09 -5.72
C TYR A 215 -18.48 2.55 -5.32
N ASN A 216 -17.66 3.08 -4.41
CA ASN A 216 -17.73 4.47 -4.00
C ASN A 216 -17.45 5.44 -5.16
N PHE A 217 -16.51 5.10 -6.05
CA PHE A 217 -16.23 5.91 -7.25
C PHE A 217 -17.37 5.88 -8.27
N VAL A 218 -18.02 4.74 -8.48
CA VAL A 218 -19.20 4.65 -9.35
C VAL A 218 -20.37 5.43 -8.75
N LYS A 219 -20.65 5.23 -7.46
CA LYS A 219 -21.74 5.89 -6.73
C LYS A 219 -21.60 7.41 -6.72
N SER A 220 -20.37 7.93 -6.60
CA SER A 220 -20.07 9.37 -6.65
C SER A 220 -19.93 9.93 -8.08
N GLY A 221 -20.07 9.08 -9.12
CA GLY A 221 -19.93 9.49 -10.51
C GLY A 221 -18.49 9.76 -10.96
N LYS A 222 -17.48 9.46 -10.13
CA LYS A 222 -16.06 9.70 -10.42
C LYS A 222 -15.50 8.76 -11.49
N VAL A 223 -15.99 7.52 -11.54
CA VAL A 223 -15.59 6.49 -12.51
C VAL A 223 -16.84 5.87 -13.15
N ALA A 224 -16.77 5.52 -14.43
CA ALA A 224 -17.85 4.84 -15.13
C ALA A 224 -18.00 3.39 -14.64
N GLN A 225 -19.23 2.89 -14.61
CA GLN A 225 -19.54 1.53 -14.13
C GLN A 225 -18.81 0.46 -14.94
N GLU A 226 -18.72 0.67 -16.25
CA GLU A 226 -18.06 -0.21 -17.22
C GLU A 226 -16.55 -0.31 -16.91
N VAL A 227 -15.94 0.81 -16.53
CA VAL A 227 -14.52 0.85 -16.13
C VAL A 227 -14.34 0.12 -14.80
N ALA A 228 -15.20 0.35 -13.80
CA ALA A 228 -15.09 -0.31 -12.50
C ALA A 228 -15.15 -1.84 -12.59
N VAL A 229 -16.03 -2.39 -13.44
CA VAL A 229 -16.17 -3.83 -13.67
C VAL A 229 -14.89 -4.50 -14.18
N LEU A 230 -14.03 -3.77 -14.91
CA LEU A 230 -12.76 -4.30 -15.41
C LEU A 230 -11.74 -4.57 -14.29
N TYR A 231 -11.84 -3.84 -13.18
CA TYR A 231 -10.89 -3.91 -12.07
C TYR A 231 -11.47 -4.55 -10.80
N ALA A 232 -12.77 -4.85 -10.77
CA ALA A 232 -13.45 -5.47 -9.64
C ALA A 232 -13.09 -6.96 -9.49
N ASN A 233 -12.90 -7.39 -8.26
CA ASN A 233 -12.81 -8.80 -7.90
C ASN A 233 -14.21 -9.43 -7.94
N ASP A 234 -15.20 -8.83 -7.27
CA ASP A 234 -16.61 -9.19 -7.40
C ASP A 234 -17.33 -8.30 -8.44
N LYS A 235 -17.38 -8.80 -9.68
CA LYS A 235 -18.09 -8.13 -10.78
C LYS A 235 -19.61 -8.07 -10.59
N GLN A 236 -20.20 -8.93 -9.76
CA GLN A 236 -21.65 -8.93 -9.53
C GLN A 236 -22.12 -7.71 -8.76
N LEU A 237 -21.24 -7.15 -7.91
CA LEU A 237 -21.49 -5.91 -7.18
C LEU A 237 -21.85 -4.72 -8.09
N PHE A 238 -21.43 -4.79 -9.35
CA PHE A 238 -21.65 -3.78 -10.37
C PHE A 238 -22.64 -4.20 -11.45
N ARG A 239 -23.37 -5.31 -11.31
CA ARG A 239 -24.51 -5.59 -12.20
C ARG A 239 -25.71 -4.80 -11.70
N LYS A 240 -26.40 -4.08 -12.59
CA LYS A 240 -27.71 -3.49 -12.25
C LYS A 240 -28.59 -4.64 -11.73
N ARG A 241 -29.15 -4.52 -10.53
CA ARG A 241 -30.37 -5.26 -10.21
C ARG A 241 -31.35 -4.80 -11.28
N GLU A 242 -31.69 -5.67 -12.22
CA GLU A 242 -32.84 -5.45 -13.08
C GLU A 242 -34.01 -5.26 -12.12
N THR A 243 -34.47 -4.02 -11.99
CA THR A 243 -35.79 -3.75 -11.45
C THR A 243 -36.74 -4.51 -12.36
N GLN A 244 -37.19 -5.69 -11.92
CA GLN A 244 -38.36 -6.32 -12.52
C GLN A 244 -39.44 -5.23 -12.58
N PRO A 245 -40.00 -4.92 -13.76
CA PRO A 245 -41.16 -4.06 -13.81
C PRO A 245 -42.22 -4.72 -12.94
N PHE A 246 -42.72 -4.00 -11.94
CA PHE A 246 -43.90 -4.40 -11.20
C PHE A 246 -44.96 -4.78 -12.23
N GLY A 247 -45.27 -6.08 -12.29
CA GLY A 247 -46.37 -6.57 -13.11
C GLY A 247 -47.62 -5.87 -12.63
N SER A 248 -48.20 -5.04 -13.50
CA SER A 248 -49.58 -4.61 -13.41
C SER A 248 -50.45 -5.86 -13.35
N MET A 249 -50.82 -6.29 -12.14
CA MET A 249 -52.00 -7.14 -11.97
C MET A 249 -53.19 -6.27 -12.33
N GLY A 250 -53.71 -6.51 -13.53
CA GLY A 250 -54.89 -5.88 -14.05
C GLY A 250 -56.10 -6.14 -13.15
N GLU A 251 -56.91 -5.11 -13.01
CA GLU A 251 -58.31 -5.23 -12.68
C GLU A 251 -58.98 -6.14 -13.71
N ASN A 252 -59.67 -7.17 -13.22
CA ASN A 252 -60.97 -7.67 -13.71
C ASN A 252 -61.53 -8.69 -12.71
#